data_AF-A0A5B0RD87-F1
#
_entry.id   AF-A0A5B0RD87-F1
#
_cell.length_a   1.000
_cell.length_b   1.000
_cell.length_c   1.000
_cell.angle_alpha   90.00
_cell.angle_beta   90.00
_cell.angle_gamma   90.00
#
_symmetry.space_group_name_H-M   'P 1'
#
loop_
_entity.id
_entity.type
_entity.pdbx_description
1 polymer ?
#
loop_
_entity_poly.entity_id
_entity_poly.type
_entity_poly.pdbx_seq_one_letter_code
_entity_poly.pdbx_strand_id
1 'polypeptide(L)'
;MKLIRELLKDEKNAFADAILLGTQTVSPGHHRPMPTLDQLVIHVFREMDFTMSQLSDAQIHSHPKMTHKVKVRIAYLRFQLNLHRRQLRNPAFWELIDKDLEERRRKSPAYKAAFVHLILQKDRKLWNGSHMISDVPAEAQGLPTEPEIIAHLESIQQISVLIIPLEQFLARKSCLK
;
A
#
# COMPACT_ATOMS: atom_id res chain seq x y z
N MET A 1 10.35 -6.86 -13.75
CA MET A 1 10.31 -6.41 -12.35
C MET A 1 10.85 -7.53 -11.49
N LYS A 2 11.99 -7.31 -10.81
CA LYS A 2 12.63 -8.28 -9.90
C LYS A 2 11.69 -8.63 -8.74
N LEU A 3 11.74 -9.88 -8.28
CA LEU A 3 10.94 -10.37 -7.15
C LEU A 3 11.44 -9.76 -5.84
N ILE A 4 10.58 -9.67 -4.82
CA ILE A 4 10.99 -9.08 -3.52
C ILE A 4 12.13 -9.88 -2.91
N ARG A 5 12.09 -11.20 -3.13
CA ARG A 5 13.12 -12.14 -2.71
C ARG A 5 14.51 -11.82 -3.27
N GLU A 6 14.58 -11.29 -4.50
CA GLU A 6 15.83 -10.90 -5.17
C GLU A 6 16.30 -9.51 -4.76
N LEU A 7 15.36 -8.61 -4.45
CA LEU A 7 15.64 -7.22 -4.10
C LEU A 7 16.13 -7.06 -2.65
N LEU A 8 15.71 -7.95 -1.75
CA LEU A 8 15.94 -7.82 -0.31
C LEU A 8 16.77 -8.96 0.29
N LYS A 9 17.53 -9.74 -0.51
CA LYS A 9 18.09 -11.06 -0.15
C LYS A 9 18.50 -11.22 1.32
N ASP A 10 19.35 -10.33 1.83
CA ASP A 10 19.92 -10.40 3.18
C ASP A 10 19.21 -9.48 4.19
N GLU A 11 18.29 -8.62 3.73
CA GLU A 11 17.64 -7.57 4.53
C GLU A 11 16.13 -7.76 4.67
N LYS A 12 15.55 -8.89 4.23
CA LYS A 12 14.09 -9.13 4.25
C LYS A 12 13.47 -8.98 5.62
N ASN A 13 14.17 -9.48 6.64
CA ASN A 13 13.70 -9.41 8.01
C ASN A 13 13.76 -7.98 8.53
N ALA A 14 14.87 -7.26 8.30
CA ALA A 14 14.98 -5.84 8.65
C ALA A 14 13.90 -5.00 7.96
N PHE A 15 13.65 -5.25 6.67
CA PHE A 15 12.59 -4.58 5.92
C PHE A 15 11.19 -4.90 6.46
N ALA A 16 10.93 -6.16 6.79
CA ALA A 16 9.66 -6.57 7.40
C ALA A 16 9.47 -5.92 8.78
N ASP A 17 10.51 -5.90 9.61
CA ASP A 17 10.50 -5.30 10.94
C ASP A 17 10.26 -3.78 10.85
N ALA A 18 10.89 -3.10 9.88
CA ALA A 18 10.65 -1.68 9.61
C ALA A 18 9.20 -1.41 9.18
N ILE A 19 8.59 -2.29 8.36
CA ILE A 19 7.17 -2.15 7.99
C ILE A 19 6.25 -2.37 9.20
N LEU A 20 6.65 -3.24 10.12
CA LEU A 20 5.85 -3.65 11.28
C LEU A 20 6.06 -2.79 12.52
N LEU A 21 6.68 -1.61 12.39
CA LEU A 21 7.02 -0.69 13.49
C LEU A 21 5.91 -0.52 14.55
N GLY A 22 4.67 -0.28 14.13
CA GLY A 22 3.54 -0.03 15.04
C GLY A 22 2.95 -1.29 15.70
N THR A 23 3.40 -2.49 15.31
CA THR A 23 2.90 -3.76 15.86
C THR A 23 3.66 -4.22 17.10
N GLN A 24 4.78 -3.56 17.41
CA GLN A 24 5.61 -3.89 18.58
C GLN A 24 4.95 -3.35 19.86
N THR A 25 4.99 -4.16 20.92
CA THR A 25 4.48 -3.75 22.24
C THR A 25 5.47 -2.79 22.90
N VAL A 26 4.98 -1.69 23.44
CA VAL A 26 5.80 -0.77 24.27
C VAL A 26 5.83 -1.26 25.71
N SER A 27 4.70 -1.80 26.17
CA SER A 27 4.54 -2.47 27.45
C SER A 27 3.48 -3.58 27.29
N PRO A 28 3.33 -4.50 28.26
CA PRO A 28 2.33 -5.57 28.15
C PRO A 28 0.95 -5.00 27.83
N GLY A 29 0.36 -5.46 26.72
CA GLY A 29 -0.96 -5.02 26.25
C GLY A 29 -1.02 -3.64 25.59
N HIS A 30 0.06 -2.86 25.58
CA HIS A 30 0.06 -1.51 25.01
C HIS A 30 0.93 -1.44 23.74
N HIS A 31 0.30 -1.06 22.64
CA HIS A 31 0.94 -0.86 21.35
C HIS A 31 1.09 0.63 21.07
N ARG A 32 2.04 1.00 20.20
CA ARG A 32 2.03 2.34 19.62
C ARG A 32 0.91 2.44 18.58
N PRO A 33 0.38 3.65 18.33
CA PRO A 33 -0.40 3.88 17.13
C PRO A 33 0.37 3.43 15.90
N MET A 34 -0.34 2.80 14.97
CA MET A 34 0.25 2.41 13.70
C MET A 34 0.53 3.68 12.88
N PRO A 35 1.73 3.80 12.26
CA PRO A 35 2.07 4.98 11.48
C PRO A 35 1.15 5.13 10.27
N THR A 36 0.96 6.38 9.84
CA THR A 36 0.39 6.68 8.52
C THR A 36 1.28 6.12 7.42
N LEU A 37 0.75 5.92 6.21
CA LEU A 37 1.55 5.44 5.09
C LEU A 37 2.78 6.32 4.82
N ASP A 38 2.63 7.65 4.90
CA ASP A 38 3.72 8.58 4.65
C ASP A 38 4.81 8.48 5.73
N GLN A 39 4.42 8.41 7.00
CA GLN A 39 5.36 8.17 8.12
C GLN A 39 6.07 6.83 7.97
N LEU A 40 5.33 5.78 7.58
CA LEU A 40 5.88 4.46 7.38
C LEU A 40 6.90 4.43 6.25
N VAL A 41 6.60 5.07 5.11
CA VAL A 41 7.54 5.10 3.99
C VAL A 41 8.80 5.88 4.37
N ILE A 42 8.66 7.01 5.07
CA ILE A 42 9.82 7.76 5.57
C ILE A 42 10.68 6.90 6.49
N HIS A 43 10.06 6.18 7.44
CA HIS A 43 10.77 5.29 8.35
C HIS A 43 11.51 4.18 7.60
N VAL A 44 10.82 3.47 6.69
CA VAL A 44 11.45 2.42 5.86
C VAL A 44 12.64 2.97 5.08
N PHE A 45 12.57 4.20 4.56
CA PHE A 45 13.69 4.79 3.85
C PHE A 45 14.89 5.05 4.75
N ARG A 46 14.66 5.50 6.00
CA ARG A 46 15.75 5.72 6.97
C ARG A 46 16.43 4.43 7.38
N GLU A 47 15.64 3.38 7.64
CA GLU A 47 16.17 2.07 8.05
C GLU A 47 16.96 1.38 6.93
N MET A 48 16.53 1.56 5.68
CA MET A 48 17.06 0.80 4.54
C MET A 48 18.11 1.56 3.71
N ASP A 49 18.27 2.87 3.90
CA ASP A 49 19.22 3.69 3.14
C ASP A 49 19.89 4.69 4.10
N PHE A 50 21.16 4.44 4.42
CA PHE A 50 21.94 5.30 5.32
C PHE A 50 21.96 6.76 4.85
N THR A 51 21.92 7.04 3.53
CA THR A 51 21.90 8.41 3.02
C THR A 51 20.60 9.16 3.38
N MET A 52 19.51 8.43 3.61
CA MET A 52 18.22 8.98 4.02
C MET A 52 18.15 9.21 5.53
N SER A 53 18.96 8.51 6.33
CA SER A 53 18.98 8.63 7.80
C SER A 53 19.28 10.06 8.27
N GLN A 54 20.05 10.82 7.48
CA GLN A 54 20.49 12.18 7.80
C GLN A 54 19.53 13.27 7.30
N LEU A 55 18.48 12.90 6.56
CA LEU A 55 17.54 13.85 5.97
C LEU A 55 16.33 14.09 6.87
N SER A 56 15.80 15.31 6.83
CA SER A 56 14.52 15.65 7.45
C SER A 56 13.35 14.95 6.75
N ASP A 57 12.23 14.81 7.46
CA ASP A 57 11.00 14.19 6.92
C ASP A 57 10.53 14.87 5.63
N ALA A 58 10.60 16.21 5.57
CA ALA A 58 10.24 16.99 4.40
C ALA A 58 11.15 16.68 3.19
N GLN A 59 12.45 16.57 3.42
CA GLN A 59 13.41 16.20 2.37
C GLN A 59 13.14 14.80 1.83
N ILE A 60 12.92 13.81 2.70
CA ILE A 60 12.61 12.43 2.30
C ILE A 60 11.29 12.38 1.54
N HIS A 61 10.26 13.11 1.99
CA HIS A 61 8.95 13.16 1.32
C HIS A 61 9.06 13.71 -0.10
N SER A 62 9.91 14.72 -0.32
CA SER A 62 10.19 15.29 -1.64
C SER A 62 11.22 14.52 -2.48
N HIS A 63 11.83 13.47 -1.94
CA HIS A 63 12.95 12.80 -2.57
C HIS A 63 12.52 12.07 -3.87
N PRO A 64 13.30 12.08 -4.97
CA PRO A 64 12.91 11.43 -6.24
C PRO A 64 12.60 9.93 -6.13
N LYS A 65 13.22 9.24 -5.16
CA LYS A 65 12.94 7.82 -4.86
C LYS A 65 11.56 7.61 -4.20
N MET A 66 10.96 8.66 -3.60
CA MET A 66 9.62 8.66 -2.99
C MET A 66 8.53 8.69 -4.06
N THR A 67 8.42 7.61 -4.83
CA THR A 67 7.44 7.50 -5.91
C THR A 67 6.11 6.93 -5.41
N HIS A 68 5.02 7.27 -6.11
CA HIS A 68 3.72 6.63 -5.88
C HIS A 68 3.80 5.09 -5.91
N LYS A 69 4.61 4.53 -6.81
CA LYS A 69 4.83 3.08 -6.91
C LYS A 69 5.44 2.48 -5.63
N VAL A 70 6.31 3.21 -4.94
CA VAL A 70 6.91 2.76 -3.69
C VAL A 70 5.88 2.78 -2.56
N LYS A 71 5.09 3.86 -2.44
CA LYS A 71 4.00 3.93 -1.45
C LYS A 71 3.02 2.78 -1.60
N VAL A 72 2.61 2.50 -2.83
CA VAL A 72 1.73 1.35 -3.18
C VAL A 72 2.34 0.01 -2.75
N ARG A 73 3.63 -0.20 -3.01
CA ARG A 73 4.31 -1.46 -2.61
C ARG A 73 4.40 -1.60 -1.11
N ILE A 74 4.72 -0.52 -0.39
CA ILE A 74 4.79 -0.55 1.09
C ILE A 74 3.40 -0.79 1.68
N ALA A 75 2.35 -0.13 1.17
CA ALA A 75 0.97 -0.38 1.61
C ALA A 75 0.58 -1.85 1.39
N TYR A 76 0.82 -2.39 0.19
CA TYR A 76 0.58 -3.80 -0.12
C TYR A 76 1.32 -4.73 0.86
N LEU A 77 2.61 -4.49 1.09
CA LEU A 77 3.42 -5.34 1.96
C LEU A 77 3.00 -5.24 3.42
N ARG A 78 2.60 -4.07 3.88
CA ARG A 78 2.06 -3.88 5.22
C ARG A 78 0.80 -4.74 5.46
N PHE A 79 -0.12 -4.82 4.50
CA PHE A 79 -1.27 -5.73 4.61
C PHE A 79 -0.83 -7.20 4.72
N GLN A 80 0.07 -7.65 3.83
CA GLN A 80 0.58 -9.03 3.85
C GLN A 80 1.31 -9.35 5.17
N LEU A 81 2.17 -8.44 5.63
CA LEU A 81 2.97 -8.61 6.84
C LEU A 81 2.09 -8.58 8.11
N ASN A 82 1.08 -7.71 8.17
CA ASN A 82 0.14 -7.68 9.30
C ASN A 82 -0.64 -8.99 9.45
N LEU A 83 -1.11 -9.53 8.32
CA LEU A 83 -1.85 -10.80 8.27
C LEU A 83 -0.97 -12.00 8.68
N HIS A 84 0.28 -12.00 8.23
CA HIS A 84 1.22 -13.11 8.42
C HIS A 84 2.32 -12.84 9.47
N ARG A 85 2.10 -11.88 10.39
CA ARG A 85 3.11 -11.44 11.37
C ARG A 85 3.75 -12.54 12.22
N ARG A 86 3.05 -13.67 12.41
CA ARG A 86 3.56 -14.85 13.15
C ARG A 86 4.38 -15.81 12.28
N GLN A 87 4.37 -15.62 10.96
CA GLN A 87 4.98 -16.51 9.95
C GLN A 87 6.15 -15.86 9.21
N LEU A 88 6.58 -14.66 9.59
CA LEU A 88 7.62 -13.89 8.87
C LEU A 88 8.96 -14.63 8.75
N ARG A 89 9.28 -15.47 9.74
CA ARG A 89 10.49 -16.31 9.75
C ARG A 89 10.37 -17.56 8.89
N ASN A 90 9.19 -17.85 8.33
CA ASN A 90 8.98 -18.94 7.40
C ASN A 90 9.41 -18.49 5.99
N PRO A 91 10.43 -19.11 5.36
CA PRO A 91 10.83 -18.77 3.99
C PRO A 91 9.69 -18.88 2.96
N ALA A 92 8.74 -19.78 3.18
CA ALA A 92 7.58 -19.98 2.31
C ALA A 92 6.66 -18.74 2.27
N PHE A 93 6.66 -17.91 3.32
CA PHE A 93 5.87 -16.68 3.36
C PHE A 93 6.22 -15.72 2.21
N TRP A 94 7.52 -15.51 1.97
CA TRP A 94 7.98 -14.65 0.88
C TRP A 94 7.64 -15.23 -0.50
N GLU A 95 7.54 -16.55 -0.60
CA GLU A 95 7.13 -17.29 -1.81
C GLU A 95 5.66 -17.02 -2.14
N LEU A 96 4.81 -16.97 -1.11
CA LEU A 96 3.40 -16.63 -1.25
C LEU A 96 3.22 -15.18 -1.74
N ILE A 97 4.02 -14.24 -1.20
CA ILE A 97 4.01 -12.85 -1.68
C ILE A 97 4.43 -12.77 -3.15
N ASP A 98 5.56 -13.40 -3.51
CA ASP A 98 6.04 -13.39 -4.89
C ASP A 98 4.99 -13.98 -5.85
N LYS A 99 4.34 -15.09 -5.47
CA LYS A 99 3.26 -15.71 -6.25
C LYS A 99 2.05 -14.79 -6.42
N ASP A 100 1.55 -14.16 -5.35
CA ASP A 100 0.42 -13.21 -5.44
C ASP A 100 0.77 -12.01 -6.34
N LEU A 101 2.00 -11.49 -6.25
CA LEU A 101 2.48 -10.42 -7.13
C LEU A 101 2.55 -10.84 -8.60
N GLU A 102 2.95 -12.07 -8.89
CA GLU A 102 2.95 -12.62 -10.25
C GLU A 102 1.54 -12.78 -10.82
N GLU A 103 0.61 -13.29 -10.01
CA GLU A 103 -0.79 -13.41 -10.40
C GLU A 103 -1.40 -12.04 -10.71
N ARG A 104 -1.16 -11.05 -9.84
CA ARG A 104 -1.62 -9.66 -10.05
C ARG A 104 -0.96 -8.98 -11.25
N ARG A 105 0.28 -9.34 -11.59
CA ARG A 105 0.98 -8.82 -12.77
C ARG A 105 0.23 -9.16 -14.07
N ARG A 106 -0.37 -10.36 -14.13
CA ARG A 106 -1.13 -10.87 -15.28
C ARG A 106 -2.51 -10.22 -15.43
N LYS A 107 -3.01 -9.50 -14.42
CA LYS A 107 -4.31 -8.81 -14.48
C LYS A 107 -4.27 -7.58 -15.40
N SER A 108 -5.44 -7.16 -15.86
CA SER A 108 -5.61 -6.03 -16.77
C SER A 108 -5.12 -4.70 -16.15
N PRO A 109 -4.75 -3.69 -16.96
CA PRO A 109 -4.38 -2.38 -16.44
C PRO A 109 -5.46 -1.73 -15.56
N ALA A 110 -6.74 -1.85 -15.95
CA ALA A 110 -7.86 -1.30 -15.20
C ALA A 110 -8.03 -1.98 -13.84
N TYR A 111 -7.91 -3.32 -13.79
CA TYR A 111 -7.90 -4.06 -12.53
C TYR A 111 -6.77 -3.59 -11.60
N LYS A 112 -5.55 -3.44 -12.16
CA LYS A 112 -4.38 -2.98 -11.38
C LYS A 112 -4.61 -1.57 -10.83
N ALA A 113 -5.22 -0.67 -11.60
CA ALA A 113 -5.56 0.68 -11.14
C ALA A 113 -6.59 0.65 -10.00
N ALA A 114 -7.67 -0.12 -10.15
CA ALA A 114 -8.69 -0.30 -9.09
C ALA A 114 -8.09 -0.89 -7.81
N PHE A 115 -7.27 -1.93 -7.95
CA PHE A 115 -6.58 -2.54 -6.82
C PHE A 115 -5.67 -1.55 -6.10
N VAL A 116 -4.83 -0.81 -6.85
CA VAL A 116 -3.94 0.22 -6.31
C VAL A 116 -4.70 1.31 -5.57
N HIS A 117 -5.83 1.75 -6.10
CA HIS A 117 -6.68 2.75 -5.45
C HIS A 117 -7.20 2.22 -4.11
N LEU A 118 -7.77 1.00 -4.11
CA LEU A 118 -8.34 0.40 -2.92
C LEU A 118 -7.32 0.15 -1.81
N ILE A 119 -6.11 -0.34 -2.13
CA ILE A 119 -5.08 -0.57 -1.09
C ILE A 119 -4.67 0.74 -0.42
N LEU A 120 -4.50 1.83 -1.17
CA LEU A 120 -4.13 3.13 -0.61
C LEU A 120 -5.26 3.73 0.23
N GLN A 121 -6.50 3.65 -0.29
CA GLN A 121 -7.67 4.13 0.43
C GLN A 121 -7.90 3.36 1.74
N LYS A 122 -7.78 2.01 1.68
CA LYS A 122 -7.93 1.14 2.83
C LYS A 122 -6.83 1.39 3.86
N ASP A 123 -5.57 1.50 3.43
CA ASP A 123 -4.44 1.80 4.32
C ASP A 123 -4.66 3.12 5.05
N ARG A 124 -5.01 4.19 4.33
CA ARG A 124 -5.28 5.51 4.90
C ARG A 124 -6.43 5.49 5.91
N LYS A 125 -7.47 4.69 5.66
CA LYS A 125 -8.64 4.57 6.56
C LYS A 125 -8.29 3.81 7.84
N LEU A 126 -7.56 2.70 7.71
CA LEU A 126 -7.21 1.86 8.86
C LEU A 126 -6.11 2.49 9.70
N TRP A 127 -5.16 3.16 9.06
CA TRP A 127 -3.91 3.57 9.67
C TRP A 127 -3.66 5.06 9.49
N ASN A 128 -4.42 5.83 10.24
CA ASN A 128 -4.45 7.29 10.25
C ASN A 128 -3.47 7.92 11.25
N GLY A 129 -2.65 7.12 11.93
CA GLY A 129 -1.75 7.57 13.00
C GLY A 129 -2.36 7.58 14.40
N SER A 130 -3.63 7.20 14.56
CA SER A 130 -4.26 7.06 15.88
C SER A 130 -4.60 5.62 16.24
N HIS A 131 -5.05 4.80 15.27
CA HIS A 131 -5.40 3.40 15.54
C HIS A 131 -4.17 2.54 15.87
N MET A 132 -4.27 1.73 16.90
CA MET A 132 -3.33 0.67 17.23
C MET A 132 -3.65 -0.60 16.45
N ILE A 133 -2.68 -1.54 16.39
CA ILE A 133 -2.87 -2.84 15.74
C ILE A 133 -4.00 -3.67 16.39
N SER A 134 -4.26 -3.46 17.69
CA SER A 134 -5.32 -4.11 18.45
C SER A 134 -6.72 -3.53 18.19
N ASP A 135 -6.81 -2.31 17.67
CA ASP A 135 -8.08 -1.61 17.46
C ASP A 135 -8.75 -2.07 16.15
N VAL A 136 -7.97 -2.65 15.24
CA VAL A 136 -8.44 -3.10 13.93
C VAL A 136 -8.61 -4.61 13.94
N PRO A 137 -9.80 -5.16 13.64
CA PRO A 137 -10.02 -6.60 13.59
C PRO A 137 -9.19 -7.26 12.49
N ALA A 138 -8.76 -8.51 12.71
CA ALA A 138 -7.82 -9.21 11.82
C ALA A 138 -8.33 -9.31 10.37
N GLU A 139 -9.63 -9.48 10.20
CA GLU A 139 -10.32 -9.60 8.92
C GLU A 139 -10.23 -8.29 8.12
N ALA A 140 -10.22 -7.15 8.80
CA ALA A 140 -10.06 -5.84 8.17
C ALA A 140 -8.61 -5.55 7.77
N GLN A 141 -7.62 -6.24 8.37
CA GLN A 141 -6.19 -6.06 8.10
C GLN A 141 -5.71 -6.81 6.85
N GLY A 142 -6.59 -7.49 6.11
CA GLY A 142 -6.27 -8.12 4.83
C GLY A 142 -6.34 -7.16 3.64
N LEU A 143 -5.78 -7.59 2.49
CA LEU A 143 -5.93 -6.89 1.22
C LEU A 143 -7.42 -6.76 0.81
N PRO A 144 -7.75 -5.83 -0.11
CA PRO A 144 -9.03 -5.85 -0.78
C PRO A 144 -9.29 -7.20 -1.45
N THR A 145 -10.49 -7.73 -1.25
CA THR A 145 -10.98 -8.99 -1.81
C THR A 145 -11.30 -8.84 -3.30
N GLU A 146 -11.35 -9.94 -4.05
CA GLU A 146 -11.71 -9.89 -5.48
C GLU A 146 -13.07 -9.21 -5.71
N PRO A 147 -14.16 -9.49 -4.94
CA PRO A 147 -15.42 -8.79 -5.10
C PRO A 147 -15.33 -7.28 -4.87
N GLU A 148 -14.57 -6.82 -3.87
CA GLU A 148 -14.35 -5.39 -3.63
C GLU A 148 -13.62 -4.73 -4.81
N ILE A 149 -12.65 -5.42 -5.40
CA ILE A 149 -11.89 -4.90 -6.55
C ILE A 149 -12.77 -4.81 -7.79
N ILE A 150 -13.57 -5.83 -8.07
CA ILE A 150 -14.48 -5.84 -9.23
C ILE A 150 -15.57 -4.76 -9.08
N ALA A 151 -16.21 -4.65 -7.91
CA ALA A 151 -17.20 -3.61 -7.66
C ALA A 151 -16.61 -2.20 -7.84
N HIS A 152 -15.37 -1.99 -7.38
CA HIS A 152 -14.70 -0.70 -7.56
C HIS A 152 -14.31 -0.44 -9.03
N LEU A 153 -13.84 -1.47 -9.74
CA LEU A 153 -13.55 -1.39 -11.17
C LEU A 153 -14.80 -0.96 -11.97
N GLU A 154 -15.94 -1.58 -11.69
CA GLU A 154 -17.23 -1.23 -12.31
C GLU A 154 -17.62 0.21 -11.99
N SER A 155 -17.43 0.67 -10.75
CA SER A 155 -17.71 2.06 -10.36
C SER A 155 -16.85 3.08 -11.12
N ILE A 156 -15.55 2.80 -11.31
CA ILE A 156 -14.63 3.66 -12.07
C ILE A 156 -15.05 3.70 -13.54
N GLN A 157 -15.44 2.55 -14.10
CA GLN A 157 -15.90 2.47 -15.49
C GLN A 157 -17.20 3.24 -15.71
N GLN A 158 -18.17 3.16 -14.78
CA GLN A 158 -19.41 3.93 -14.87
C GLN A 158 -19.16 5.45 -14.81
N ILE A 159 -18.23 5.91 -13.96
CA ILE A 159 -17.82 7.33 -13.90
C ILE A 159 -17.23 7.77 -15.25
N SER A 160 -16.40 6.94 -15.89
CA SER A 160 -15.83 7.26 -17.20
C SER A 160 -16.89 7.36 -18.31
N VAL A 161 -17.94 6.53 -18.26
CA VAL A 161 -19.05 6.54 -19.22
C VAL A 161 -19.98 7.75 -19.02
N LEU A 162 -20.07 8.30 -17.81
CA LEU A 162 -20.90 9.47 -17.50
C LEU A 162 -20.20 10.82 -17.80
N ILE A 163 -18.87 10.86 -17.80
CA ILE A 163 -18.10 12.09 -18.10
C ILE A 163 -18.04 12.37 -19.62
N ILE A 164 -17.90 11.33 -20.46
CA ILE A 164 -17.81 11.49 -21.93
C ILE A 164 -19.04 12.21 -22.53
N PRO A 165 -20.30 11.87 -22.15
CA PRO A 165 -21.48 12.60 -22.62
C PRO A 165 -21.55 14.04 -22.11
N LEU A 166 -21.07 14.31 -20.89
CA LEU A 166 -21.16 15.65 -20.28
C LEU A 166 -20.21 16.64 -20.95
N GLU A 167 -18.98 16.21 -21.27
CA GLU A 167 -18.03 17.03 -22.04
C GLU A 167 -18.50 17.26 -23.49
N GLN A 168 -19.08 16.25 -24.14
CA GLN A 168 -19.69 16.40 -25.47
C GLN A 168 -20.89 17.34 -25.46
N PHE A 169 -21.69 17.31 -24.39
CA PHE A 169 -22.84 18.20 -24.22
C PHE A 169 -22.42 19.65 -23.94
N LEU A 170 -21.39 19.87 -23.14
CA LEU A 170 -20.84 21.20 -22.86
C LEU A 170 -20.11 21.79 -24.08
N ALA A 171 -19.36 20.99 -24.84
CA ALA A 171 -18.72 21.42 -26.08
C ALA A 171 -19.74 21.85 -27.15
N ARG A 172 -20.86 21.12 -27.29
CA ARG A 172 -21.94 21.50 -28.22
C ARG A 172 -22.64 22.81 -27.83
N LYS A 173 -22.76 23.12 -26.54
CA LYS A 173 -23.33 24.41 -26.07
C LYS A 173 -22.39 25.60 -26.30
N SER A 174 -21.08 25.38 -26.39
CA SER A 174 -20.10 26.44 -26.63
C SER A 174 -19.97 26.85 -28.10
N CYS A 175 -20.43 26.02 -29.06
CA CYS A 175 -20.43 26.34 -30.49
C CYS A 175 -21.72 27.05 -30.98
N LEU A 176 -22.68 27.32 -30.10
CA LEU A 176 -23.96 27.98 -30.43
C LEU A 176 -23.97 29.48 -30.04
N LYS A 177 -22.82 30.14 -30.02
CA LYS A 177 -22.71 31.60 -29.85
C LYS A 177 -22.04 32.24 -31.05
#